data_AF-A0A7R9UST5-F1
#
_entry.id   AF-A0A7R9UST5-F1
#
_cell.length_a   1.000
_cell.length_b   1.000
_cell.length_c   1.000
_cell.angle_alpha   90.00
_cell.angle_beta   90.00
_cell.angle_gamma   90.00
#
_symmetry.space_group_name_H-M   'P 1'
#
loop_
_entity.id
_entity.type
_entity.pdbx_description
1 polymer ?
#
loop_
_entity_poly.entity_id
_entity_poly.type
_entity_poly.pdbx_seq_one_letter_code
_entity_poly.pdbx_strand_id
1 'polypeptide(L)'
;FLQECVWADRPSGIAWMEVVCSAEGLSTRATEGMRKRPTCQIVKSPTALRRLDHIVAGHTVQGKAAMLGALGVLYKPVQKGEKGQREVNFYEQAERLCPQLGPFLPAFHGTHIFHAMRYLAMEDIAIRFNEPCVLDIKIGVRTYEPTASREKVESELSKCPAQAAVGFRPCGMRVYGTHSRQYRCRNKDW
;
A
#
# COMPACT_ATOMS: atom_id res chain seq x y z
N PHE A 1 -18.69 2.93 -1.44
CA PHE A 1 -17.68 3.89 -0.98
C PHE A 1 -16.46 3.74 -1.87
N LEU A 2 -16.51 4.34 -3.07
CA LEU A 2 -15.34 4.53 -3.92
C LEU A 2 -14.82 5.92 -3.56
N GLN A 3 -13.66 5.99 -2.90
CA GLN A 3 -12.99 7.26 -2.69
C GLN A 3 -12.23 7.56 -3.99
N GLU A 4 -12.77 8.47 -4.79
CA GLU A 4 -12.09 9.00 -5.97
C GLU A 4 -10.87 9.80 -5.52
N CYS A 5 -9.69 9.36 -5.94
CA CYS A 5 -8.46 10.15 -5.84
C CYS A 5 -8.21 10.80 -7.21
N VAL A 6 -8.69 12.03 -7.37
CA VAL A 6 -8.25 12.92 -8.45
C VAL A 6 -6.80 13.32 -8.15
N TRP A 7 -5.87 12.98 -9.04
CA TRP A 7 -4.55 13.62 -9.07
C TRP A 7 -4.25 14.17 -10.45
N ALA A 8 -4.22 15.50 -10.49
CA ALA A 8 -3.74 16.29 -11.60
C ALA A 8 -2.25 16.02 -11.86
N ASP A 9 -1.97 15.82 -13.14
CA ASP A 9 -0.70 15.92 -13.86
C ASP A 9 0.51 16.39 -13.02
N ARG A 10 1.36 15.45 -12.58
CA ARG A 10 2.77 15.72 -12.24
C ARG A 10 3.69 14.61 -12.78
N PRO A 11 4.91 14.92 -13.28
CA PRO A 11 5.65 14.04 -14.17
C PRO A 11 6.58 13.02 -13.49
N SER A 12 6.49 12.78 -12.18
CA SER A 12 7.56 12.07 -11.47
C SER A 12 7.09 11.23 -10.28
N GLY A 13 6.29 10.20 -10.52
CA GLY A 13 6.06 9.18 -9.50
C GLY A 13 5.15 8.05 -9.96
N ILE A 14 5.59 6.81 -9.76
CA ILE A 14 4.70 5.64 -9.85
C ILE A 14 3.83 5.68 -8.59
N ALA A 15 2.54 5.97 -8.73
CA ALA A 15 1.60 5.94 -7.63
C ALA A 15 0.95 4.54 -7.51
N TRP A 16 0.72 4.11 -6.26
CA TRP A 16 0.02 2.88 -5.93
C TRP A 16 -1.15 3.25 -5.04
N MET A 17 -2.31 2.65 -5.30
CA MET A 17 -3.48 2.80 -4.46
C MET A 17 -3.90 1.42 -3.98
N GLU A 18 -3.87 1.24 -2.66
CA GLU A 18 -4.40 0.06 -2.01
C GLU A 18 -5.84 0.36 -1.57
N VAL A 19 -6.78 -0.37 -2.15
CA VAL A 19 -8.20 -0.25 -1.80
C VAL A 19 -8.53 -1.39 -0.85
N VAL A 20 -8.95 -1.05 0.36
CA VAL A 20 -9.38 -2.02 1.38
C VAL A 20 -10.87 -1.85 1.63
N CYS A 21 -11.62 -2.95 1.55
CA CYS A 21 -13.05 -2.99 1.86
C CYS A 21 -13.39 -4.21 2.72
N SER A 22 -14.53 -4.18 3.42
CA SER A 22 -15.07 -5.35 4.12
C SER A 22 -16.13 -6.04 3.25
N ALA A 23 -16.27 -7.34 3.44
CA ALA A 23 -17.29 -8.16 2.78
C ALA A 23 -18.71 -7.96 3.33
N GLU A 24 -18.87 -7.22 4.44
CA GLU A 24 -20.19 -6.88 4.95
C GLU A 24 -20.87 -5.85 4.02
N GLY A 25 -22.05 -6.23 3.52
CA GLY A 25 -22.78 -5.54 2.46
C GLY A 25 -23.12 -4.09 2.77
N LEU A 26 -23.55 -3.37 1.73
CA LEU A 26 -24.14 -2.04 1.81
C LEU A 26 -25.19 -1.95 2.92
N SER A 27 -24.79 -1.45 4.09
CA SER A 27 -25.71 -0.99 5.13
C SER A 27 -25.59 0.53 5.22
N THR A 28 -26.64 1.20 4.77
CA THR A 28 -26.84 2.64 4.87
C THR A 28 -26.94 3.05 6.33
N ARG A 29 -25.82 3.51 6.89
CA ARG A 29 -25.84 4.50 7.97
C ARG A 29 -24.54 5.32 7.90
N ALA A 30 -24.58 6.35 7.08
CA ALA A 30 -23.66 7.48 7.22
C ALA A 30 -23.93 8.10 8.60
N THR A 31 -23.16 7.72 9.61
CA THR A 31 -22.99 8.61 10.77
C THR A 31 -21.87 9.55 10.42
N GLU A 32 -22.28 10.74 9.99
CA GLU A 32 -21.49 11.95 9.96
C GLU A 32 -20.75 12.10 11.29
N GLY A 33 -19.42 12.02 11.22
CA GLY A 33 -18.58 11.96 12.39
C GLY A 33 -17.15 11.67 11.96
N MET A 34 -16.38 12.72 11.77
CA MET A 34 -14.92 12.70 11.70
C MET A 34 -14.39 12.08 13.00
N ARG A 35 -14.41 10.74 13.11
CA ARG A 35 -13.95 10.03 14.31
C ARG A 35 -12.44 10.12 14.34
N LYS A 36 -11.95 10.75 15.42
CA LYS A 36 -10.54 11.06 15.70
C LYS A 36 -9.66 9.85 15.39
N ARG A 37 -8.54 10.11 14.70
CA ARG A 37 -7.49 9.11 14.45
C ARG A 37 -7.09 8.51 15.81
N PRO A 38 -7.15 7.18 16.00
CA PRO A 38 -6.65 6.57 17.21
C PRO A 38 -5.19 6.98 17.37
N THR A 39 -4.83 7.49 18.55
CA THR A 39 -3.48 7.89 18.90
C THR A 39 -2.57 6.67 18.85
N CYS A 40 -1.72 6.61 17.82
CA CYS A 40 -0.65 5.62 17.70
C CYS A 40 0.37 5.86 18.82
N GLN A 41 0.48 4.91 19.75
CA GLN A 41 1.52 4.94 20.77
C GLN A 41 2.82 4.38 20.14
N ILE A 42 3.83 5.23 20.01
CA ILE A 42 5.15 4.84 19.50
C ILE A 42 5.83 3.95 20.56
N VAL A 43 5.85 2.63 20.32
CA VAL A 43 6.53 1.67 21.23
C VAL A 43 7.97 1.44 20.77
N LYS A 44 8.93 1.58 21.68
CA LYS A 44 10.38 1.46 21.43
C LYS A 44 10.86 0.02 21.14
N SER A 45 9.97 -0.97 21.17
CA SER A 45 10.20 -2.36 20.75
C SER A 45 8.87 -3.11 20.78
N PRO A 46 8.27 -3.48 19.63
CA PRO A 46 7.00 -4.20 19.64
C PRO A 46 7.23 -5.65 20.07
N THR A 47 6.73 -6.03 21.25
CA THR A 47 6.88 -7.37 21.85
C THR A 47 6.16 -8.49 21.07
N ALA A 48 5.56 -8.22 19.91
CA ALA A 48 4.97 -9.25 19.04
C ALA A 48 4.89 -8.80 17.58
N LEU A 49 6.04 -8.70 16.90
CA LEU A 49 6.06 -8.54 15.44
C LEU A 49 5.47 -9.79 14.78
N ARG A 50 4.39 -9.64 14.02
CA ARG A 50 3.74 -10.72 13.27
C ARG A 50 3.92 -10.54 11.78
N ARG A 51 4.04 -11.63 11.04
CA ARG A 51 3.98 -11.58 9.58
C ARG A 51 2.57 -11.19 9.14
N LEU A 52 2.46 -10.30 8.17
CA LEU A 52 1.17 -9.90 7.61
C LEU A 52 0.84 -10.75 6.38
N ASP A 53 -0.13 -11.66 6.54
CA ASP A 53 -0.57 -12.59 5.49
C ASP A 53 -1.62 -11.99 4.54
N HIS A 54 -2.09 -10.76 4.81
CA HIS A 54 -3.09 -10.09 4.00
C HIS A 54 -2.52 -9.33 2.79
N ILE A 55 -1.19 -9.35 2.60
CA ILE A 55 -0.51 -8.55 1.58
C ILE A 55 -0.52 -9.27 0.23
N VAL A 56 -0.97 -8.53 -0.77
CA VAL A 56 -1.41 -9.09 -2.04
C VAL A 56 -0.41 -8.86 -3.18
N ALA A 57 0.52 -7.91 -3.02
CA ALA A 57 1.51 -7.58 -4.03
C ALA A 57 2.92 -7.40 -3.45
N GLY A 58 3.93 -7.74 -4.25
CA GLY A 58 5.30 -7.25 -4.10
C GLY A 58 6.22 -7.96 -3.09
N HIS A 59 5.70 -8.70 -2.11
CA HIS A 59 6.51 -9.14 -0.96
C HIS A 59 6.45 -10.62 -0.58
N THR A 60 5.67 -11.44 -1.29
CA THR A 60 5.64 -12.90 -1.10
C THR A 60 6.65 -13.58 -2.03
N VAL A 61 7.95 -13.37 -1.78
CA VAL A 61 8.99 -14.14 -2.48
C VAL A 61 10.01 -14.61 -1.46
N GLN A 62 10.27 -15.92 -1.46
CA GLN A 62 11.31 -16.59 -0.69
C GLN A 62 12.59 -15.74 -0.68
N GLY A 63 13.07 -15.32 0.49
CA GLY A 63 14.31 -14.56 0.66
C GLY A 63 14.18 -13.03 0.71
N LYS A 64 13.01 -12.42 0.52
CA LYS A 64 12.79 -10.99 0.79
C LYS A 64 12.26 -10.78 2.22
N ALA A 65 12.72 -9.72 2.88
CA ALA A 65 12.24 -9.33 4.20
C ALA A 65 10.71 -9.27 4.21
N ALA A 66 10.09 -9.91 5.19
CA ALA A 66 8.65 -9.93 5.33
C ALA A 66 8.14 -8.57 5.82
N MET A 67 6.94 -8.20 5.36
CA MET A 67 6.17 -7.14 5.98
C MET A 67 5.74 -7.61 7.38
N LEU A 68 5.94 -6.77 8.38
CA LEU A 68 5.61 -7.09 9.77
C LEU A 68 4.47 -6.19 10.24
N GLY A 69 3.72 -6.63 11.23
CA GLY A 69 2.67 -5.86 11.87
C GLY A 69 2.74 -5.98 13.39
N ALA A 70 2.51 -4.88 14.09
CA ALA A 70 2.30 -4.87 15.53
C ALA A 70 1.47 -3.65 15.95
N LEU A 71 0.46 -3.84 16.80
CA LEU A 71 -0.30 -2.76 17.45
C LEU A 71 -0.88 -1.71 16.48
N GLY A 72 -1.35 -2.11 15.30
CA GLY A 72 -1.89 -1.19 14.28
C GLY A 72 -0.83 -0.46 13.45
N VAL A 73 0.43 -0.87 13.56
CA VAL A 73 1.54 -0.40 12.72
C VAL A 73 1.98 -1.52 11.79
N LEU A 74 2.06 -1.19 10.51
CA LEU A 74 2.66 -1.98 9.45
C LEU A 74 4.11 -1.54 9.25
N TYR A 75 5.02 -2.51 9.21
CA TYR A 75 6.44 -2.32 8.98
C TYR A 75 6.82 -2.86 7.61
N LYS A 76 7.11 -1.94 6.69
CA LYS A 76 7.53 -2.25 5.33
C LYS A 76 9.05 -2.22 5.21
N PRO A 77 9.71 -3.31 4.80
CA PRO A 77 11.16 -3.30 4.66
C PRO A 77 11.57 -2.30 3.57
N VAL A 78 12.51 -1.45 3.90
CA VAL A 78 13.08 -0.46 2.97
C VAL A 78 13.83 -1.22 1.89
N GLN A 79 13.48 -0.97 0.63
CA GLN A 79 14.17 -1.58 -0.51
C GLN A 79 15.63 -1.10 -0.58
N LYS A 80 16.55 -1.95 -1.06
CA LYS A 80 17.94 -1.55 -1.26
C LYS A 80 18.06 -0.49 -2.37
N GLY A 81 19.05 0.38 -2.25
CA GLY A 81 19.35 1.42 -3.23
C GLY A 81 18.39 2.61 -3.20
N GLU A 82 18.43 3.43 -4.25
CA GLU A 82 17.75 4.73 -4.30
C GLU A 82 16.22 4.63 -4.24
N LYS A 83 15.63 3.49 -4.63
CA LYS A 83 14.17 3.30 -4.57
C LYS A 83 13.64 3.34 -3.15
N GLY A 84 14.29 2.60 -2.24
CA GLY A 84 13.89 2.61 -0.84
C GLY A 84 14.15 3.94 -0.16
N GLN A 85 15.25 4.62 -0.50
CA GLN A 85 15.52 5.96 0.06
C GLN A 85 14.50 6.99 -0.44
N ARG A 86 14.09 6.93 -1.71
CA ARG A 86 13.05 7.80 -2.25
C ARG A 86 11.70 7.57 -1.59
N GLU A 87 11.35 6.31 -1.31
CA GLU A 87 10.12 5.99 -0.57
C GLU A 87 10.14 6.57 0.85
N VAL A 88 11.26 6.46 1.58
CA VAL A 88 11.42 7.09 2.90
C VAL A 88 11.28 8.62 2.80
N ASN A 89 12.03 9.25 1.89
CA ASN A 89 12.00 10.70 1.71
C ASN A 89 10.60 11.20 1.31
N PHE A 90 9.85 10.43 0.52
CA PHE A 90 8.48 10.76 0.17
C PHE A 90 7.61 10.85 1.42
N TYR A 91 7.62 9.84 2.30
CA TYR A 91 6.81 9.85 3.52
C TYR A 91 7.26 10.93 4.52
N GLU A 92 8.56 11.17 4.66
CA GLU A 92 9.09 12.25 5.51
C GLU A 92 8.64 13.65 5.06
N GLN A 93 8.40 13.83 3.76
CA GLN A 93 8.12 15.13 3.18
C GLN A 93 6.66 15.31 2.75
N ALA A 94 5.88 14.25 2.60
CA ALA A 94 4.54 14.28 2.02
C ALA A 94 3.60 15.25 2.74
N GLU A 95 3.53 15.17 4.08
CA GLU A 95 2.67 16.06 4.88
C GLU A 95 3.13 17.52 4.79
N ARG A 96 4.44 17.78 4.71
CA ARG A 96 5.00 19.13 4.59
C ARG A 96 4.78 19.74 3.21
N LEU A 97 5.02 18.97 2.15
CA LEU A 97 4.97 19.43 0.76
C LEU A 97 3.54 19.46 0.20
N CYS A 98 2.68 18.59 0.71
CA CYS A 98 1.33 18.41 0.19
C CYS A 98 0.39 17.94 1.33
N PRO A 99 0.02 18.83 2.27
CA PRO A 99 -0.86 18.47 3.39
C PRO A 99 -2.19 17.84 2.96
N GLN A 100 -2.70 18.23 1.78
CA GLN A 100 -3.94 17.69 1.19
C GLN A 100 -3.86 16.19 0.85
N LEU A 101 -2.65 15.62 0.73
CA LEU A 101 -2.45 14.20 0.48
C LEU A 101 -2.57 13.37 1.77
N GLY A 102 -2.45 13.99 2.95
CA GLY A 102 -2.46 13.32 4.26
C GLY A 102 -3.65 12.38 4.50
N PRO A 103 -4.90 12.73 4.14
CA PRO A 103 -6.05 11.82 4.28
C PRO A 103 -6.00 10.56 3.41
N PHE A 104 -5.15 10.54 2.38
CA PHE A 104 -5.05 9.45 1.41
C PHE A 104 -3.80 8.58 1.59
N LEU A 105 -2.94 8.93 2.56
CA LEU A 105 -1.75 8.15 2.91
C LEU A 105 -1.93 7.47 4.26
N PRO A 106 -1.36 6.26 4.44
CA PRO A 106 -1.16 5.71 5.77
C PRO A 106 -0.35 6.69 6.63
N ALA A 107 -0.74 6.87 7.90
CA ALA A 107 0.02 7.73 8.80
C ALA A 107 1.46 7.21 8.93
N PHE A 108 2.44 8.09 8.72
CA PHE A 108 3.85 7.74 8.80
C PHE A 108 4.34 7.84 10.25
N HIS A 109 5.04 6.81 10.72
CA HIS A 109 5.57 6.72 12.09
C HIS A 109 7.10 6.69 12.15
N GLY A 110 7.76 7.03 11.04
CA GLY A 110 9.23 7.06 10.95
C GLY A 110 9.83 5.76 10.42
N THR A 111 11.14 5.60 10.61
CA THR A 111 11.87 4.39 10.24
C THR A 111 12.41 3.67 11.48
N HIS A 112 12.43 2.34 11.41
CA HIS A 112 12.88 1.47 12.50
C HIS A 112 13.90 0.45 11.98
N ILE A 113 14.81 0.01 12.84
CA ILE A 113 15.77 -1.04 12.51
C ILE A 113 15.46 -2.27 13.38
N PHE A 114 15.19 -3.40 12.73
CA PHE A 114 15.01 -4.70 13.36
C PHE A 114 15.92 -5.72 12.69
N HIS A 115 16.66 -6.52 13.46
CA HIS A 115 17.56 -7.55 12.94
C HIS A 115 18.47 -7.05 11.79
N ALA A 116 19.10 -5.88 11.97
CA ALA A 116 19.94 -5.21 10.97
C ALA A 116 19.25 -4.82 9.64
N MET A 117 17.91 -4.84 9.60
CA MET A 117 17.12 -4.39 8.45
C MET A 117 16.31 -3.14 8.80
N ARG A 118 16.26 -2.18 7.88
CA ARG A 118 15.50 -0.94 8.03
C ARG A 118 14.08 -1.12 7.51
N TYR A 119 13.10 -0.59 8.24
CA TYR A 119 11.68 -0.65 7.93
C TYR A 119 11.06 0.76 7.96
N LEU A 120 10.14 1.06 7.05
CA LEU A 120 9.17 2.14 7.19
C LEU A 120 8.05 1.67 8.13
N ALA A 121 7.77 2.43 9.18
CA ALA A 121 6.62 2.21 10.04
C ALA A 121 5.46 3.11 9.60
N MET A 122 4.32 2.50 9.32
CA MET A 122 3.13 3.17 8.79
C MET A 122 1.86 2.61 9.44
N GLU A 123 0.76 3.35 9.42
CA GLU A 123 -0.55 2.84 9.86
C GLU A 123 -0.92 1.55 9.10
N ASP A 124 -1.33 0.52 9.83
CA ASP A 124 -2.00 -0.64 9.25
C ASP A 124 -3.44 -0.27 8.91
N ILE A 125 -3.70 0.04 7.63
CA ILE A 125 -5.03 0.44 7.17
C ILE A 125 -6.05 -0.70 7.20
N ALA A 126 -5.60 -1.96 7.21
CA ALA A 126 -6.46 -3.13 7.19
C ALA A 126 -6.96 -3.51 8.60
N ILE A 127 -6.30 -3.05 9.66
CA ILE A 127 -6.62 -3.43 11.05
C ILE A 127 -8.05 -3.07 11.49
N ARG A 128 -8.66 -2.10 10.83
CA ARG A 128 -10.01 -1.59 11.15
C ARG A 128 -11.13 -2.48 10.60
N PHE A 129 -10.80 -3.44 9.74
CA PHE A 129 -11.78 -4.27 9.05
C PHE A 129 -11.77 -5.68 9.62
N ASN A 130 -12.96 -6.22 9.86
CA ASN A 130 -13.11 -7.66 9.99
C ASN A 130 -13.01 -8.28 8.59
N GLU A 131 -12.18 -9.32 8.49
CA GLU A 131 -11.97 -10.10 7.26
C GLU A 131 -11.70 -9.23 5.99
N PRO A 132 -10.62 -8.42 5.96
CA PRO A 132 -10.40 -7.42 4.93
C PRO A 132 -10.22 -8.00 3.53
N CYS A 133 -11.00 -7.48 2.59
CA CYS A 133 -10.78 -7.61 1.15
C CYS A 133 -9.85 -6.49 0.68
N VAL A 134 -8.80 -6.83 -0.04
CA VAL A 134 -7.75 -5.89 -0.47
C VAL A 134 -7.58 -5.99 -1.98
N LEU A 135 -7.50 -4.84 -2.66
CA LEU A 135 -7.18 -4.72 -4.08
C LEU A 135 -6.03 -3.71 -4.23
N ASP A 136 -4.92 -4.16 -4.80
CA ASP A 136 -3.80 -3.30 -5.19
C ASP A 136 -3.98 -2.87 -6.64
N ILE A 137 -4.09 -1.56 -6.85
CA ILE A 137 -4.15 -0.94 -8.16
C ILE A 137 -2.90 -0.09 -8.38
N LYS A 138 -2.20 -0.36 -9.48
CA LYS A 138 -1.12 0.48 -9.95
C LYS A 138 -1.69 1.57 -10.85
N ILE A 139 -1.42 2.83 -10.52
CA ILE A 139 -1.97 4.00 -11.21
C ILE A 139 -0.89 4.61 -12.12
N GLY A 140 -1.33 5.20 -13.23
CA GLY A 140 -0.54 5.94 -14.20
C GLY A 140 -0.52 5.28 -15.57
N VAL A 141 -0.58 6.11 -16.62
CA VAL A 141 -0.33 5.69 -18.02
C VAL A 141 1.14 5.34 -18.28
N ARG A 142 2.04 5.79 -17.39
CA ARG A 142 3.47 5.49 -17.39
C ARG A 142 3.89 5.01 -16.01
N THR A 143 4.41 3.78 -15.93
CA THR A 143 4.82 3.16 -14.66
C THR A 143 6.32 2.91 -14.55
N TYR A 144 7.09 3.71 -15.26
CA TYR A 144 8.54 3.75 -15.23
C TYR A 144 8.98 5.19 -14.98
N GLU A 145 10.20 5.35 -14.46
CA GLU A 145 10.76 6.66 -14.19
C GLU A 145 11.28 7.31 -15.48
N PRO A 146 11.35 8.65 -15.56
CA PRO A 146 11.92 9.33 -16.72
C PRO A 146 13.36 8.91 -17.04
N THR A 147 14.12 8.50 -16.02
CA THR A 147 15.51 8.02 -16.11
C THR A 147 15.63 6.50 -16.23
N ALA A 148 14.52 5.78 -16.41
CA ALA A 148 14.55 4.33 -16.53
C ALA A 148 15.29 3.87 -17.80
N SER A 149 16.05 2.78 -17.69
CA SER A 149 16.68 2.16 -18.85
C SER A 149 15.64 1.65 -19.85
N ARG A 150 16.03 1.48 -21.10
CA ARG A 150 15.13 0.99 -22.16
C ARG A 150 14.52 -0.36 -21.81
N GLU A 151 15.32 -1.27 -21.27
CA GLU A 151 14.87 -2.60 -20.84
C GLU A 151 13.84 -2.48 -19.71
N LYS A 152 14.02 -1.52 -18.81
CA LYS A 152 13.09 -1.29 -17.71
C LYS A 152 11.76 -0.71 -18.20
N VAL A 153 11.82 0.17 -19.19
CA VAL A 153 10.64 0.72 -19.87
C VAL A 153 9.87 -0.38 -20.59
N GLU A 154 10.53 -1.15 -21.44
CA GLU A 154 9.93 -2.28 -22.18
C GLU A 154 9.31 -3.31 -21.22
N SER A 155 9.99 -3.63 -20.11
CA SER A 155 9.48 -4.52 -19.06
C SER A 155 8.23 -3.98 -18.34
N GLU A 156 8.10 -2.67 -18.14
CA GLU A 156 6.87 -2.11 -17.53
C GLU A 156 5.72 -2.05 -18.55
N LEU A 157 6.00 -1.71 -19.81
CA LEU A 157 5.00 -1.67 -20.88
C LEU A 157 4.45 -3.06 -21.23
N SER A 158 5.29 -4.10 -21.20
CA SER A 158 4.86 -5.47 -21.54
C SER A 158 3.92 -6.09 -20.50
N LYS A 159 3.88 -5.58 -19.26
CA LYS A 159 3.04 -6.14 -18.19
C LYS A 159 1.55 -5.97 -18.42
N CYS A 160 1.14 -4.85 -19.00
CA CYS A 160 -0.25 -4.57 -19.30
C CYS A 160 -0.32 -3.46 -20.35
N PRO A 161 -0.36 -3.80 -21.65
CA PRO A 161 -0.42 -2.81 -22.72
C PRO A 161 -1.64 -1.88 -22.61
N ALA A 162 -2.76 -2.40 -22.11
CA ALA A 162 -3.99 -1.62 -21.89
C ALA A 162 -3.82 -0.51 -20.84
N GLN A 163 -2.86 -0.62 -19.91
CA GLN A 163 -2.63 0.40 -18.88
C GLN A 163 -2.27 1.77 -19.49
N ALA A 164 -1.59 1.80 -20.64
CA ALA A 164 -1.24 3.05 -21.31
C ALA A 164 -2.49 3.82 -21.79
N ALA A 165 -3.58 3.12 -22.10
CA ALA A 165 -4.84 3.72 -22.51
C ALA A 165 -5.78 3.99 -21.33
N VAL A 166 -5.87 3.06 -20.38
CA VAL A 166 -6.83 3.11 -19.26
C VAL A 166 -6.30 3.94 -18.06
N GLY A 167 -4.98 4.02 -17.90
CA GLY A 167 -4.33 4.80 -16.84
C GLY A 167 -4.20 4.10 -15.50
N PHE A 168 -4.60 2.83 -15.37
CA PHE A 168 -4.35 2.00 -14.20
C PHE A 168 -4.37 0.51 -14.55
N ARG A 169 -3.93 -0.34 -13.61
CA ARG A 169 -4.13 -1.79 -13.67
C ARG A 169 -4.23 -2.44 -12.28
N PRO A 170 -5.07 -3.47 -12.11
CA PRO A 170 -4.99 -4.36 -10.96
C PRO A 170 -3.62 -5.06 -10.92
N CYS A 171 -3.03 -5.16 -9.73
CA CYS A 171 -1.74 -5.83 -9.50
C CYS A 171 -1.84 -6.97 -8.48
N GLY A 172 -2.95 -7.06 -7.77
CA GLY A 172 -3.30 -8.20 -6.94
C GLY A 172 -4.59 -7.94 -6.18
N MET A 173 -5.36 -8.99 -5.89
CA MET A 173 -6.50 -8.91 -4.97
C MET A 173 -6.51 -10.06 -3.96
N ARG A 174 -7.01 -9.81 -2.76
CA ARG A 174 -7.32 -10.80 -1.73
C ARG A 174 -8.75 -10.57 -1.30
N VAL A 175 -9.62 -11.54 -1.58
CA VAL A 175 -11.07 -11.39 -1.36
C VAL A 175 -11.54 -12.48 -0.42
N TYR A 176 -12.23 -12.10 0.65
CA TYR A 176 -12.87 -13.03 1.56
C TYR A 176 -14.21 -13.51 0.99
N GLY A 177 -14.37 -14.83 0.84
CA GLY A 177 -15.65 -15.42 0.48
C GLY A 177 -16.46 -15.74 1.73
N THR A 178 -17.59 -15.05 1.94
CA THR A 178 -18.46 -15.22 3.12
C THR A 178 -18.98 -16.65 3.27
N HIS A 179 -19.42 -17.26 2.17
CA HIS A 179 -19.94 -18.64 2.15
C HIS A 179 -18.83 -19.68 2.38
N SER A 180 -17.68 -19.49 1.74
CA SER A 180 -16.55 -20.42 1.87
C SER A 180 -15.72 -20.21 3.13
N ARG A 181 -15.89 -19.08 3.82
CA ARG A 181 -15.05 -18.60 4.94
C ARG A 181 -13.55 -18.68 4.65
N GLN A 182 -13.19 -18.37 3.41
CA GLN A 182 -11.84 -18.54 2.87
C GLN A 182 -11.47 -17.36 1.99
N TYR A 183 -10.18 -17.05 1.94
CA TYR A 183 -9.63 -16.04 1.05
C TYR A 183 -9.29 -16.61 -0.32
N ARG A 184 -9.63 -15.85 -1.37
CA ARG A 184 -9.15 -16.07 -2.73
C ARG A 184 -8.17 -14.96 -3.06
N CYS A 185 -6.95 -15.33 -3.41
CA CYS A 185 -5.92 -14.39 -3.83
C CYS A 185 -5.71 -14.48 -5.35
N ARG A 186 -5.60 -13.33 -6.02
CA ARG A 186 -5.09 -13.23 -7.38
C ARG A 186 -3.85 -12.34 -7.36
N ASN A 187 -2.82 -12.81 -8.05
CA ASN A 187 -1.57 -12.09 -8.20
C ASN A 187 -1.54 -11.39 -9.56
N LYS A 188 -0.37 -10.89 -9.94
CA LYS A 188 -0.13 -10.09 -11.15
C LYS A 188 -0.40 -10.81 -12.49
N ASP A 189 -0.59 -12.12 -12.45
CA ASP A 189 -0.81 -12.97 -13.63
C ASP A 189 -2.30 -13.15 -13.96
N TRP A 190 -3.19 -12.49 -13.22
CA TRP A 190 -4.62 -12.44 -13.45
C TRP A 190 -4.99 -11.25 -14.33
#